data_AF-A0A135S2I0-F1
#
_entry.id   AF-A0A135S2I0-F1
#
_cell.length_a   1.000
_cell.length_b   1.000
_cell.length_c   1.000
_cell.angle_alpha   90.00
_cell.angle_beta   90.00
_cell.angle_gamma   90.00
#
_symmetry.space_group_name_H-M   'P 1'
#
loop_
_entity.id
_entity.type
_entity.pdbx_description
1 polymer ?
#
loop_
_entity_poly.entity_id
_entity_poly.type
_entity_poly.pdbx_seq_one_letter_code
_entity_poly.pdbx_strand_id
1 'polypeptide(L)'
;MHRAIFVLPLLFLANPVSAVTWYFLRYYPASGQKFTSFSGEMVIPSLPRAGVYYLWPGLQPTDNSGVYQNILDGRSGTWWLGSGWCCSNPSLPWGGGFNTYGGETISFQNILKSDNSAWTSTVTRQTGGQVVTNDFALADKSFNQVLFAIELYDVSWDFGPLAFDNVVITSTGSSDSSWCTSLPQNYNSATNYTITGTSASVSGDTVTCSIQSVVLNAPA
;
A
#
# COMPACT_ATOMS: atom_id res chain seq x y z
N MET A 1 44.39 -45.06 30.34
CA MET A 1 43.26 -44.79 29.43
C MET A 1 42.87 -43.33 29.60
N HIS A 2 43.26 -42.45 28.68
CA HIS A 2 42.96 -41.01 28.76
C HIS A 2 41.82 -40.67 27.81
N ARG A 3 40.69 -40.18 28.36
CA ARG A 3 39.54 -39.68 27.59
C ARG A 3 39.81 -38.24 27.17
N ALA A 4 39.82 -37.99 25.86
CA ALA A 4 39.77 -36.63 25.31
C ALA A 4 38.31 -36.14 25.30
N ILE A 5 38.06 -34.99 25.93
CA ILE A 5 36.79 -34.27 25.85
C ILE A 5 36.91 -33.29 24.69
N PHE A 6 36.12 -33.51 23.63
CA PHE A 6 35.93 -32.53 22.56
C PHE A 6 34.85 -31.54 22.98
N VAL A 7 35.21 -30.27 23.15
CA VAL A 7 34.26 -29.16 23.29
C VAL A 7 33.96 -28.63 21.89
N LEU A 8 32.72 -28.80 21.43
CA LEU A 8 32.24 -28.26 20.17
C LEU A 8 31.80 -26.79 20.38
N PRO A 9 32.31 -25.81 19.62
CA PRO A 9 31.85 -24.43 19.76
C PRO A 9 30.47 -24.29 19.08
N LEU A 10 29.48 -23.88 19.87
CA LEU A 10 28.15 -23.53 19.37
C LEU A 10 28.21 -22.15 18.69
N LEU A 11 28.37 -22.13 17.37
CA LEU A 11 28.24 -20.92 16.56
C LEU A 11 26.76 -20.52 16.52
N PHE A 12 26.38 -19.53 17.32
CA PHE A 12 25.10 -18.85 17.20
C PHE A 12 25.05 -18.09 15.86
N LEU A 13 24.27 -18.58 14.91
CA LEU A 13 23.86 -17.85 13.72
C LEU A 13 22.90 -16.73 14.16
N ALA A 14 23.44 -15.55 14.47
CA ALA A 14 22.63 -14.34 14.59
C ALA A 14 22.15 -13.97 13.18
N ASN A 15 20.86 -14.21 12.89
CA ASN A 15 20.25 -13.63 11.70
C ASN A 15 20.21 -12.11 11.89
N PRO A 16 20.75 -11.30 10.96
CA PRO A 16 20.62 -9.86 11.04
C PRO A 16 19.13 -9.51 10.96
N VAL A 17 18.64 -8.76 11.96
CA VAL A 17 17.33 -8.12 11.91
C VAL A 17 17.48 -6.88 11.03
N SER A 18 16.91 -6.90 9.83
CA SER A 18 16.85 -5.73 8.95
C SER A 18 15.97 -4.65 9.59
N ALA A 19 16.48 -3.41 9.64
CA ALA A 19 15.71 -2.29 10.17
C ALA A 19 14.70 -1.81 9.12
N VAL A 20 13.43 -1.77 9.48
CA VAL A 20 12.36 -1.27 8.60
C VAL A 20 12.16 0.21 8.83
N THR A 21 12.22 1.01 7.77
CA THR A 21 11.87 2.42 7.79
C THR A 21 10.55 2.64 7.07
N TRP A 22 9.65 3.39 7.70
CA TRP A 22 8.28 3.60 7.23
C TRP A 22 7.99 5.07 7.00
N TYR A 23 7.42 5.39 5.84
CA TYR A 23 6.83 6.68 5.52
C TYR A 23 5.43 6.42 4.99
N PHE A 24 4.39 6.87 5.68
CA PHE A 24 3.05 6.74 5.14
C PHE A 24 2.10 7.85 5.59
N LEU A 25 1.16 8.13 4.69
CA LEU A 25 -0.03 8.92 4.96
C LEU A 25 -1.21 7.99 5.12
N ARG A 26 -2.10 8.30 6.07
CA ARG A 26 -3.25 7.48 6.40
C ARG A 26 -4.52 8.30 6.53
N TYR A 27 -5.55 7.91 5.79
CA TYR A 27 -6.91 8.40 5.95
C TYR A 27 -7.76 7.42 6.75
N TYR A 28 -8.61 7.96 7.62
CA TYR A 28 -9.67 7.24 8.31
C TYR A 28 -11.01 7.78 7.83
N PRO A 29 -12.04 6.94 7.64
CA PRO A 29 -13.37 7.45 7.33
C PRO A 29 -14.00 8.02 8.60
N ALA A 30 -15.15 8.69 8.48
CA ALA A 30 -15.89 9.16 9.64
C ALA A 30 -16.39 7.99 10.49
N SER A 31 -16.76 8.27 11.75
CA SER A 31 -17.30 7.24 12.64
C SER A 31 -18.51 6.54 12.03
N GLY A 32 -18.51 5.20 12.07
CA GLY A 32 -19.57 4.38 11.49
C GLY A 32 -19.44 4.09 9.99
N GLN A 33 -18.44 4.66 9.31
CA GLN A 33 -18.14 4.36 7.91
C GLN A 33 -17.08 3.26 7.76
N LYS A 34 -17.07 2.64 6.57
CA LYS A 34 -15.97 1.82 6.06
C LYS A 34 -15.67 2.17 4.61
N PHE A 35 -14.44 1.97 4.17
CA PHE A 35 -14.07 2.10 2.77
C PHE A 35 -14.59 0.92 1.95
N THR A 36 -15.08 1.21 0.75
CA THR A 36 -15.61 0.21 -0.21
C THR A 36 -14.92 0.26 -1.56
N SER A 37 -14.19 1.34 -1.85
CA SER A 37 -13.35 1.46 -3.04
C SER A 37 -12.16 2.38 -2.76
N PHE A 38 -11.02 2.05 -3.36
CA PHE A 38 -9.84 2.90 -3.42
C PHE A 38 -9.12 2.71 -4.76
N SER A 39 -9.04 3.77 -5.54
CA SER A 39 -8.38 3.78 -6.85
C SER A 39 -7.55 5.04 -7.08
N GLY A 40 -6.70 4.99 -8.08
CA GLY A 40 -5.92 6.13 -8.55
C GLY A 40 -4.86 5.69 -9.53
N GLU A 41 -3.90 6.57 -9.75
CA GLU A 41 -2.72 6.33 -10.56
C GLU A 41 -1.47 6.47 -9.70
N MET A 42 -0.45 5.65 -9.95
CA MET A 42 0.87 5.80 -9.34
C MET A 42 1.87 6.10 -10.45
N VAL A 43 2.64 7.18 -10.26
CA VAL A 43 3.81 7.46 -11.10
C VAL A 43 4.97 6.63 -10.58
N ILE A 44 5.52 5.77 -11.43
CA ILE A 44 6.58 4.85 -11.07
C ILE A 44 7.89 5.63 -10.92
N PRO A 45 8.53 5.66 -9.73
CA PRO A 45 9.79 6.37 -9.56
C PRO A 45 10.95 5.60 -10.22
N SER A 46 12.11 6.23 -10.35
CA SER A 46 13.31 5.50 -10.77
C SER A 46 13.72 4.49 -9.69
N LEU A 47 14.15 3.28 -10.08
CA LEU A 47 14.73 2.31 -9.14
C LEU A 47 16.26 2.51 -9.08
N PRO A 48 16.84 2.94 -7.94
CA PRO A 48 18.26 3.25 -7.88
C PRO A 48 19.16 2.01 -7.94
N ARG A 49 18.68 0.89 -7.39
CA ARG A 49 19.36 -0.41 -7.35
C ARG A 49 18.38 -1.50 -6.92
N ALA A 50 18.76 -2.76 -7.13
CA ALA A 50 18.10 -3.88 -6.47
C ALA A 50 18.15 -3.69 -4.95
N GLY A 51 17.01 -3.84 -4.29
CA GLY A 51 16.89 -3.65 -2.83
C GLY A 51 15.45 -3.80 -2.37
N VAL A 52 15.23 -3.89 -1.07
CA VAL A 52 13.88 -4.05 -0.53
C VAL A 52 13.22 -2.68 -0.40
N TYR A 53 12.69 -2.22 -1.53
CA TYR A 53 11.79 -1.08 -1.63
C TYR A 53 10.39 -1.62 -1.86
N TYR A 54 9.45 -1.35 -0.95
CA TYR A 54 8.02 -1.58 -1.17
C TYR A 54 7.28 -0.25 -1.16
N LEU A 55 6.75 0.14 -2.31
CA LEU A 55 5.99 1.38 -2.49
C LEU A 55 4.56 1.01 -2.85
N TRP A 56 3.56 1.53 -2.16
CA TRP A 56 2.19 1.05 -2.35
C TRP A 56 1.11 2.02 -1.91
N PRO A 57 -0.06 1.96 -2.55
CA PRO A 57 -1.34 2.25 -1.95
C PRO A 57 -1.97 0.97 -1.39
N GLY A 58 -2.73 1.10 -0.30
CA GLY A 58 -3.39 -0.05 0.30
C GLY A 58 -4.51 0.31 1.28
N LEU A 59 -5.17 -0.74 1.75
CA LEU A 59 -6.26 -0.72 2.71
C LEU A 59 -5.90 -1.58 3.93
N GLN A 60 -6.19 -1.09 5.13
CA GLN A 60 -6.03 -1.86 6.37
C GLN A 60 -7.36 -1.92 7.15
N PRO A 61 -7.74 -3.10 7.67
CA PRO A 61 -8.99 -3.27 8.39
C PRO A 61 -8.95 -2.80 9.84
N THR A 62 -10.12 -2.60 10.42
CA THR A 62 -10.33 -2.18 11.81
C THR A 62 -9.70 -3.12 12.83
N ASP A 63 -9.60 -4.41 12.51
CA ASP A 63 -9.02 -5.44 13.37
C ASP A 63 -7.48 -5.53 13.25
N ASN A 64 -6.88 -4.71 12.37
CA ASN A 64 -5.45 -4.72 12.04
C ASN A 64 -4.92 -6.10 11.63
N SER A 65 -5.79 -6.96 11.11
CA SER A 65 -5.45 -8.35 10.80
C SER A 65 -4.66 -8.49 9.49
N GLY A 66 -3.98 -7.47 8.98
CA GLY A 66 -3.24 -7.51 7.72
C GLY A 66 -3.41 -6.25 6.89
N VAL A 67 -2.79 -6.23 5.70
CA VAL A 67 -2.85 -5.11 4.77
C VAL A 67 -3.14 -5.61 3.36
N TYR A 68 -4.14 -5.02 2.71
CA TYR A 68 -4.52 -5.30 1.33
C TYR A 68 -3.94 -4.21 0.42
N GLN A 69 -3.04 -4.56 -0.50
CA GLN A 69 -2.12 -3.59 -1.10
C GLN A 69 -1.71 -3.92 -2.53
N ASN A 70 -1.39 -2.89 -3.30
CA ASN A 70 -0.75 -2.99 -4.61
C ASN A 70 0.72 -2.57 -4.47
N ILE A 71 1.63 -3.53 -4.37
CA ILE A 71 3.05 -3.26 -4.09
C ILE A 71 3.86 -3.17 -5.35
N LEU A 72 4.61 -2.08 -5.44
CA LEU A 72 5.78 -1.91 -6.29
C LEU A 72 7.02 -2.40 -5.54
N ASP A 73 7.57 -3.52 -6.00
CA ASP A 73 8.69 -4.25 -5.39
C ASP A 73 9.99 -4.04 -6.18
N GLY A 74 11.02 -3.54 -5.50
CA GLY A 74 12.33 -3.23 -6.10
C GLY A 74 13.40 -4.32 -5.96
N ARG A 75 13.08 -5.45 -5.31
CA ARG A 75 14.08 -6.45 -4.88
C ARG A 75 14.90 -7.03 -6.03
N SER A 76 14.30 -7.14 -7.21
CA SER A 76 14.92 -7.78 -8.37
C SER A 76 15.88 -6.87 -9.16
N GLY A 77 15.92 -5.56 -8.87
CA GLY A 77 16.58 -4.57 -9.71
C GLY A 77 15.75 -4.07 -10.90
N THR A 78 14.53 -4.61 -11.04
CA THR A 78 13.44 -4.06 -11.87
C THR A 78 12.21 -3.95 -10.98
N TRP A 79 11.43 -2.88 -11.14
CA TRP A 79 10.16 -2.77 -10.44
C TRP A 79 9.19 -3.84 -10.89
N TRP A 80 8.64 -4.60 -9.94
CA TRP A 80 7.53 -5.51 -10.15
C TRP A 80 6.32 -5.04 -9.36
N LEU A 81 5.19 -4.80 -10.04
CA LEU A 81 3.93 -4.43 -9.41
C LEU A 81 3.06 -5.68 -9.23
N GLY A 82 2.57 -5.93 -8.01
CA GLY A 82 1.61 -7.00 -7.72
C GLY A 82 0.65 -6.66 -6.59
N SER A 83 -0.53 -7.26 -6.63
CA SER A 83 -1.56 -7.08 -5.59
C SER A 83 -1.51 -8.22 -4.58
N GLY A 84 -1.77 -7.95 -3.31
CA GLY A 84 -1.79 -9.00 -2.30
C GLY A 84 -2.37 -8.59 -0.97
N TRP A 85 -2.56 -9.60 -0.13
CA TRP A 85 -2.89 -9.48 1.28
C TRP A 85 -1.70 -9.94 2.10
N CYS A 86 -1.10 -9.03 2.86
CA CYS A 86 0.10 -9.34 3.62
C CYS A 86 -0.14 -9.58 5.10
N CYS A 87 0.79 -10.41 5.59
CA CYS A 87 1.39 -10.35 6.90
C CYS A 87 0.49 -10.86 8.03
N SER A 88 -0.57 -11.61 7.73
CA SER A 88 -1.55 -12.01 8.74
C SER A 88 -2.42 -13.22 8.37
N ASN A 89 -3.43 -13.51 9.21
CA ASN A 89 -4.41 -14.57 9.09
C ASN A 89 -5.76 -14.03 8.53
N PRO A 90 -6.29 -14.55 7.41
CA PRO A 90 -5.77 -15.67 6.64
C PRO A 90 -4.51 -15.33 5.86
N SER A 91 -3.62 -16.30 5.70
CA SER A 91 -2.55 -16.19 4.70
C SER A 91 -3.17 -16.43 3.33
N LEU A 92 -3.14 -15.43 2.46
CA LEU A 92 -3.62 -15.55 1.09
C LEU A 92 -2.43 -15.59 0.13
N PRO A 93 -2.55 -16.30 -1.01
CA PRO A 93 -1.55 -16.19 -2.06
C PRO A 93 -1.50 -14.74 -2.57
N TRP A 94 -0.31 -14.30 -2.94
CA TRP A 94 -0.17 -13.07 -3.71
C TRP A 94 -0.85 -13.24 -5.07
N GLY A 95 -1.45 -12.15 -5.55
CA GLY A 95 -2.01 -12.10 -6.89
C GLY A 95 -0.93 -12.06 -7.97
N GLY A 96 -1.38 -12.06 -9.22
CA GLY A 96 -0.53 -11.78 -10.37
C GLY A 96 -0.04 -10.32 -10.39
N GLY A 97 0.90 -10.06 -11.31
CA GLY A 97 1.52 -8.75 -11.46
C GLY A 97 2.33 -8.64 -12.76
N PHE A 98 3.09 -7.56 -12.89
CA PHE A 98 3.94 -7.30 -14.06
C PHE A 98 5.16 -6.43 -13.72
N ASN A 99 6.17 -6.47 -14.58
CA ASN A 99 7.27 -5.51 -14.52
C ASN A 99 6.84 -4.14 -15.05
N THR A 100 7.38 -3.09 -14.46
CA THR A 100 7.19 -1.69 -14.86
C THR A 100 8.49 -0.92 -14.64
N TYR A 101 8.54 0.34 -15.08
CA TYR A 101 9.77 1.11 -15.17
C TYR A 101 9.56 2.56 -14.76
N GLY A 102 10.63 3.22 -14.30
CA GLY A 102 10.57 4.61 -13.88
C GLY A 102 10.05 5.53 -14.99
N GLY A 103 9.18 6.47 -14.61
CA GLY A 103 8.51 7.40 -15.52
C GLY A 103 7.22 6.86 -16.15
N GLU A 104 6.90 5.58 -15.97
CA GLU A 104 5.59 5.05 -16.33
C GLU A 104 4.52 5.45 -15.32
N THR A 105 3.25 5.36 -15.74
CA THR A 105 2.10 5.45 -14.87
C THR A 105 1.37 4.11 -14.86
N ILE A 106 0.95 3.67 -13.67
CA ILE A 106 0.05 2.54 -13.50
C ILE A 106 -1.25 3.06 -12.90
N SER A 107 -2.39 2.52 -13.31
CA SER A 107 -3.63 2.69 -12.56
C SER A 107 -3.85 1.50 -11.63
N PHE A 108 -4.41 1.77 -10.46
CA PHE A 108 -4.82 0.76 -9.50
C PHE A 108 -6.27 0.99 -9.08
N GLN A 109 -6.96 -0.11 -8.78
CA GLN A 109 -8.33 -0.08 -8.30
C GLN A 109 -8.54 -1.27 -7.36
N ASN A 110 -8.97 -0.98 -6.15
CA ASN A 110 -9.37 -1.98 -5.15
C ASN A 110 -10.85 -1.74 -4.84
N ILE A 111 -11.73 -2.70 -5.16
CA ILE A 111 -13.18 -2.57 -5.02
C ILE A 111 -13.75 -3.76 -4.28
N LEU A 112 -14.61 -3.50 -3.28
CA LEU A 112 -15.50 -4.51 -2.72
C LEU A 112 -16.57 -4.86 -3.75
N LYS A 113 -16.65 -6.14 -4.14
CA LYS A 113 -17.65 -6.60 -5.12
C LYS A 113 -19.06 -6.30 -4.62
N SER A 114 -19.96 -5.95 -5.53
CA SER A 114 -21.34 -5.57 -5.21
C SER A 114 -22.17 -6.70 -4.57
N ASP A 115 -21.79 -7.95 -4.83
CA ASP A 115 -22.35 -9.14 -4.19
C ASP A 115 -21.72 -9.45 -2.81
N ASN A 116 -20.79 -8.62 -2.37
CA ASN A 116 -20.04 -8.75 -1.11
C ASN A 116 -19.33 -10.12 -0.99
N SER A 117 -18.88 -10.71 -2.10
CA SER A 117 -18.19 -12.00 -2.13
C SER A 117 -16.67 -11.90 -1.91
N ALA A 118 -16.04 -10.84 -2.42
CA ALA A 118 -14.60 -10.62 -2.36
C ALA A 118 -14.24 -9.14 -2.56
N TRP A 119 -12.97 -8.80 -2.34
CA TRP A 119 -12.34 -7.60 -2.85
C TRP A 119 -11.58 -7.91 -4.14
N THR A 120 -11.70 -7.05 -5.13
CA THR A 120 -11.00 -7.18 -6.42
C THR A 120 -9.96 -6.08 -6.56
N SER A 121 -8.70 -6.47 -6.83
CA SER A 121 -7.66 -5.55 -7.30
C SER A 121 -7.56 -5.64 -8.81
N THR A 122 -7.58 -4.49 -9.48
CA THR A 122 -7.18 -4.37 -10.89
C THR A 122 -6.03 -3.38 -10.96
N VAL A 123 -4.92 -3.80 -11.57
CA VAL A 123 -3.78 -2.95 -11.89
C VAL A 123 -3.56 -2.93 -13.39
N THR A 124 -3.37 -1.74 -13.95
CA THR A 124 -3.16 -1.56 -15.38
C THR A 124 -1.87 -0.77 -15.60
N ARG A 125 -0.95 -1.36 -16.35
CA ARG A 125 0.21 -0.63 -16.88
C ARG A 125 -0.26 0.20 -18.06
N GLN A 126 -0.25 1.53 -17.93
CA GLN A 126 -0.75 2.40 -18.99
C GLN A 126 0.11 2.27 -20.25
N THR A 127 1.42 2.16 -20.08
CA THR A 127 2.35 1.79 -21.15
C THR A 127 2.09 0.35 -21.58
N GLY A 128 1.63 0.15 -22.82
CA GLY A 128 1.37 -1.17 -23.40
C GLY A 128 0.05 -1.81 -22.97
N GLY A 129 -0.69 -1.23 -22.03
CA GLY A 129 -2.06 -1.62 -21.70
C GLY A 129 -2.21 -2.97 -21.00
N GLN A 130 -1.16 -3.47 -20.33
CA GLN A 130 -1.24 -4.74 -19.61
C GLN A 130 -2.15 -4.59 -18.37
N VAL A 131 -3.16 -5.45 -18.27
CA VAL A 131 -4.12 -5.47 -17.15
C VAL A 131 -3.97 -6.78 -16.37
N VAL A 132 -3.98 -6.68 -15.05
CA VAL A 132 -4.05 -7.84 -14.15
C VAL A 132 -5.14 -7.61 -13.13
N THR A 133 -5.98 -8.63 -12.94
CA THR A 133 -7.10 -8.62 -11.99
C THR A 133 -6.98 -9.80 -11.03
N ASN A 134 -7.16 -9.54 -9.74
CA ASN A 134 -7.05 -10.51 -8.66
C ASN A 134 -8.23 -10.38 -7.70
N ASP A 135 -8.85 -11.50 -7.34
CA ASP A 135 -9.91 -11.55 -6.31
C ASP A 135 -9.34 -12.08 -4.99
N PHE A 136 -9.67 -11.42 -3.89
CA PHE A 136 -9.25 -11.76 -2.53
C PHE A 136 -10.47 -11.96 -1.63
N ALA A 137 -10.54 -13.11 -0.96
CA ALA A 137 -11.62 -13.47 -0.04
C ALA A 137 -11.51 -12.69 1.29
N LEU A 138 -11.73 -11.37 1.21
CA LEU A 138 -11.61 -10.39 2.30
C LEU A 138 -12.92 -9.60 2.50
N ALA A 139 -14.05 -10.08 1.97
CA ALA A 139 -15.32 -9.35 2.06
C ALA A 139 -15.87 -9.27 3.49
N ASP A 140 -15.41 -10.15 4.39
CA ASP A 140 -15.66 -10.10 5.83
C ASP A 140 -14.87 -8.98 6.53
N LYS A 141 -13.83 -8.43 5.88
CA LYS A 141 -13.02 -7.35 6.43
C LYS A 141 -13.70 -5.99 6.29
N SER A 142 -13.65 -5.22 7.37
CA SER A 142 -14.08 -3.82 7.39
C SER A 142 -12.86 -2.91 7.30
N PHE A 143 -12.60 -2.38 6.10
CA PHE A 143 -11.48 -1.48 5.85
C PHE A 143 -11.79 -0.06 6.34
N ASN A 144 -10.94 0.48 7.22
CA ASN A 144 -11.09 1.84 7.76
C ASN A 144 -9.80 2.67 7.64
N GLN A 145 -8.82 2.19 6.90
CA GLN A 145 -7.56 2.87 6.67
C GLN A 145 -7.25 2.81 5.19
N VAL A 146 -7.10 3.98 4.55
CA VAL A 146 -6.44 4.12 3.24
C VAL A 146 -5.02 4.59 3.50
N LEU A 147 -4.06 3.95 2.85
CA LEU A 147 -2.63 4.14 3.08
C LEU A 147 -1.94 4.48 1.75
N PHE A 148 -1.03 5.45 1.81
CA PHE A 148 -0.02 5.73 0.79
C PHE A 148 1.34 5.57 1.47
N ALA A 149 2.11 4.57 1.09
CA ALA A 149 3.21 4.08 1.91
C ALA A 149 4.48 3.76 1.14
N ILE A 150 5.59 3.94 1.86
CA ILE A 150 6.95 3.58 1.51
C ILE A 150 7.49 2.76 2.69
N GLU A 151 7.94 1.56 2.40
CA GLU A 151 8.54 0.62 3.34
C GLU A 151 9.90 0.18 2.81
N LEU A 152 10.94 0.42 3.61
CA LEU A 152 12.34 0.22 3.21
C LEU A 152 13.05 -0.70 4.19
N TYR A 153 13.79 -1.69 3.69
CA TYR A 153 14.67 -2.54 4.51
C TYR A 153 16.11 -2.38 4.02
N ASP A 154 16.97 -1.88 4.92
CA ASP A 154 18.41 -1.69 4.68
C ASP A 154 18.74 -0.85 3.43
N VAL A 155 17.80 -0.01 2.98
CA VAL A 155 17.95 0.97 1.90
C VAL A 155 17.38 2.33 2.33
N SER A 156 17.86 3.40 1.71
CA SER A 156 17.40 4.77 1.94
C SER A 156 16.33 5.19 0.94
N TRP A 157 15.54 6.21 1.27
CA TRP A 157 14.64 6.85 0.29
C TRP A 157 15.47 7.69 -0.69
N ASP A 158 15.90 7.07 -1.80
CA ASP A 158 16.77 7.68 -2.82
C ASP A 158 16.21 7.59 -4.26
N PHE A 159 14.93 7.24 -4.40
CA PHE A 159 14.22 7.12 -5.67
C PHE A 159 13.45 8.39 -6.09
N GLY A 160 13.55 9.47 -5.31
CA GLY A 160 12.79 10.70 -5.52
C GLY A 160 11.35 10.64 -4.96
N PRO A 161 10.48 11.59 -5.30
CA PRO A 161 9.12 11.63 -4.78
C PRO A 161 8.28 10.44 -5.27
N LEU A 162 7.35 9.99 -4.45
CA LEU A 162 6.31 9.02 -4.83
C LEU A 162 4.99 9.76 -4.97
N ALA A 163 4.43 9.76 -6.18
CA ALA A 163 3.22 10.48 -6.52
C ALA A 163 2.06 9.52 -6.83
N PHE A 164 0.89 9.89 -6.30
CA PHE A 164 -0.38 9.26 -6.61
C PHE A 164 -1.33 10.32 -7.15
N ASP A 165 -1.85 10.12 -8.35
CA ASP A 165 -2.72 11.07 -9.03
C ASP A 165 -4.12 10.50 -9.21
N ASN A 166 -5.09 11.39 -9.43
CA ASN A 166 -6.47 11.02 -9.76
C ASN A 166 -7.07 10.02 -8.76
N VAL A 167 -6.76 10.23 -7.47
CA VAL A 167 -7.16 9.34 -6.39
C VAL A 167 -8.65 9.48 -6.12
N VAL A 168 -9.34 8.35 -6.01
CA VAL A 168 -10.75 8.27 -5.61
C VAL A 168 -10.89 7.26 -4.49
N ILE A 169 -11.50 7.68 -3.39
CA ILE A 169 -11.78 6.85 -2.22
C ILE A 169 -13.28 6.91 -1.95
N THR A 170 -13.94 5.77 -1.87
CA THR A 170 -15.37 5.68 -1.52
C THR A 170 -15.54 5.03 -0.16
N SER A 171 -16.40 5.63 0.66
CA SER A 171 -16.84 5.07 1.95
C SER A 171 -18.35 5.03 2.04
N THR A 172 -18.89 4.08 2.82
CA THR A 172 -20.34 3.94 3.07
C THR A 172 -20.63 3.85 4.57
N GLY A 173 -21.86 4.20 4.97
CA GLY A 173 -22.37 4.07 6.34
C GLY A 173 -22.76 5.41 7.00
N SER A 174 -22.40 6.54 6.40
CA SER A 174 -22.78 7.89 6.85
C SER A 174 -22.56 8.90 5.72
N SER A 175 -23.22 10.04 5.78
CA SER A 175 -23.02 11.18 4.87
C SER A 175 -21.89 12.14 5.28
N ASP A 176 -21.21 11.87 6.40
CA ASP A 176 -20.11 12.70 6.90
C ASP A 176 -18.86 12.57 6.01
N SER A 177 -18.53 13.65 5.31
CA SER A 177 -17.39 13.75 4.40
C SER A 177 -16.20 14.54 4.95
N SER A 178 -16.25 14.94 6.22
CA SER A 178 -15.22 15.78 6.86
C SER A 178 -13.81 15.18 6.82
N TRP A 179 -13.71 13.85 6.78
CA TRP A 179 -12.44 13.14 6.66
C TRP A 179 -11.73 13.36 5.32
N CYS A 180 -12.47 13.63 4.25
CA CYS A 180 -11.90 13.76 2.90
C CYS A 180 -11.00 14.99 2.79
N THR A 181 -11.47 16.15 3.24
CA THR A 181 -10.76 17.43 3.16
C THR A 181 -9.85 17.71 4.36
N SER A 182 -9.87 16.83 5.37
CA SER A 182 -8.93 16.86 6.48
C SER A 182 -7.56 16.33 6.04
N LEU A 183 -6.50 16.80 6.71
CA LEU A 183 -5.16 16.25 6.47
C LEU A 183 -5.10 14.79 6.94
N PRO A 184 -4.44 13.89 6.19
CA PRO A 184 -4.22 12.53 6.65
C PRO A 184 -3.29 12.52 7.85
N GLN A 185 -3.33 11.44 8.61
CA GLN A 185 -2.29 11.15 9.59
C GLN A 185 -0.97 10.92 8.86
N ASN A 186 0.08 11.65 9.24
CA ASN A 186 1.45 11.43 8.81
C ASN A 186 2.19 10.61 9.88
N TYR A 187 2.53 9.36 9.56
CA TYR A 187 3.13 8.44 10.52
C TYR A 187 4.45 8.98 11.09
N ASN A 188 4.51 9.12 12.42
CA ASN A 188 5.64 9.69 13.15
C ASN A 188 6.10 11.07 12.63
N SER A 189 5.24 11.79 11.92
CA SER A 189 5.60 13.01 11.19
C SER A 189 6.83 12.82 10.28
N ALA A 190 7.06 11.59 9.79
CA ALA A 190 8.31 11.20 9.13
C ALA A 190 8.40 11.65 7.66
N THR A 191 7.32 12.20 7.10
CA THR A 191 7.21 12.47 5.67
C THR A 191 6.94 13.95 5.41
N ASN A 192 7.73 14.58 4.55
CA ASN A 192 7.35 15.83 3.88
C ASN A 192 6.42 15.48 2.70
N TYR A 193 5.21 16.04 2.66
CA TYR A 193 4.20 15.66 1.67
C TYR A 193 3.38 16.85 1.15
N THR A 194 2.76 16.68 -0.02
CA THR A 194 1.86 17.65 -0.65
C THR A 194 0.57 16.96 -1.06
N ILE A 195 -0.57 17.62 -0.85
CA ILE A 195 -1.89 17.16 -1.31
C ILE A 195 -2.59 18.32 -2.02
N THR A 196 -3.16 18.06 -3.20
CA THR A 196 -3.86 19.06 -4.00
C THR A 196 -5.21 18.56 -4.51
N GLY A 197 -6.10 19.52 -4.78
CA GLY A 197 -7.38 19.27 -5.48
C GLY A 197 -8.34 18.32 -4.75
N THR A 198 -8.32 18.31 -3.42
CA THR A 198 -9.21 17.48 -2.61
C THR A 198 -10.65 18.02 -2.65
N SER A 199 -11.60 17.14 -2.92
CA SER A 199 -13.04 17.43 -2.92
C SER A 199 -13.85 16.21 -2.50
N ALA A 200 -15.02 16.44 -1.92
CA ALA A 200 -15.93 15.38 -1.54
C ALA A 200 -17.29 15.56 -2.21
N SER A 201 -17.93 14.46 -2.54
CA SER A 201 -19.34 14.39 -2.90
C SER A 201 -20.05 13.35 -2.04
N VAL A 202 -21.34 13.56 -1.83
CA VAL A 202 -22.17 12.70 -0.98
C VAL A 202 -23.44 12.33 -1.73
N SER A 203 -23.77 11.05 -1.75
CA SER A 203 -25.03 10.52 -2.29
C SER A 203 -25.58 9.47 -1.33
N GLY A 204 -26.66 9.81 -0.63
CA GLY A 204 -27.19 8.96 0.45
C GLY A 204 -26.19 8.83 1.60
N ASP A 205 -25.84 7.59 1.95
CA ASP A 205 -24.85 7.22 2.96
C ASP A 205 -23.45 6.94 2.38
N THR A 206 -23.25 7.28 1.10
CA THR A 206 -22.00 7.09 0.38
C THR A 206 -21.29 8.42 0.22
N VAL A 207 -20.02 8.45 0.65
CA VAL A 207 -19.10 9.57 0.44
C VAL A 207 -18.06 9.15 -0.58
N THR A 208 -17.86 9.98 -1.60
CA THR A 208 -16.78 9.85 -2.56
C THR A 208 -15.81 11.02 -2.36
N CYS A 209 -14.57 10.69 -1.99
CA CYS A 209 -13.47 11.63 -1.90
C CYS A 209 -12.62 11.54 -3.17
N SER A 210 -12.41 12.68 -3.82
CA SER A 210 -11.54 12.82 -4.98
C SER A 210 -10.36 13.69 -4.60
N ILE A 211 -9.14 13.21 -4.87
CA ILE A 211 -7.90 13.94 -4.61
C ILE A 211 -7.12 14.00 -5.93
N GLN A 212 -6.77 15.21 -6.37
CA GLN A 212 -6.05 15.39 -7.63
C GLN A 212 -4.65 14.75 -7.55
N SER A 213 -3.91 15.03 -6.49
CA SER A 213 -2.57 14.48 -6.30
C SER A 213 -2.22 14.37 -4.82
N VAL A 214 -1.54 13.27 -4.48
CA VAL A 214 -0.88 13.01 -3.18
C VAL A 214 0.58 12.70 -3.49
N VAL A 215 1.50 13.53 -3.00
CA VAL A 215 2.94 13.35 -3.23
C VAL A 215 3.65 13.20 -1.89
N LEU A 216 4.29 12.05 -1.68
CA LEU A 216 5.27 11.85 -0.62
C LEU A 216 6.60 12.38 -1.19
N ASN A 217 7.06 13.54 -0.72
CA ASN A 217 8.16 14.28 -1.35
C ASN A 217 9.53 13.77 -0.91
N ALA A 218 9.72 13.61 0.40
CA ALA A 218 10.99 13.23 1.03
C ALA A 218 10.77 12.87 2.52
N PRO A 219 11.76 12.26 3.19
CA PRO A 219 11.80 12.21 4.66
C PRO A 219 11.69 13.61 5.28
N ALA A 220 11.16 13.67 6.51
CA ALA A 220 11.03 14.89 7.33
C ALA A 220 12.36 15.38 7.90
#